data_AF-A0ABD6BXD4-F1
#
_entry.id   AF-A0ABD6BXD4-F1
#
_cell.length_a   1.000
_cell.length_b   1.000
_cell.length_c   1.000
_cell.angle_alpha   90.00
_cell.angle_beta   90.00
_cell.angle_gamma   90.00
#
_symmetry.space_group_name_H-M   'P 1'
#
loop_
_entity.id
_entity.type
_entity.pdbx_description
1 polymer ?
#
loop_
_entity_poly.entity_id
_entity_poly.type
_entity_poly.pdbx_seq_one_letter_code
_entity_poly.pdbx_strand_id
1 'polypeptide(L)'
;MSDREVVGELLEALQTGYSSGDIGVLPEVLEGIDQEQTVCVARLGAELNLNAIAIGLGLENIRYEPEQFPGLVYISSDEDVAAVLLGTGVIIVPTNQAGDPTDFIRQVVEKLEAIGLYEGEPDAVSIETETVADVISRS
;
A
#
# COMPACT_ATOMS: atom_id res chain seq x y z
N MET A 1 4.01 11.73 8.92
CA MET A 1 3.32 10.64 9.64
C MET A 1 4.21 9.42 9.58
N SER A 2 4.21 8.64 10.65
CA SER A 2 4.90 7.35 10.73
C SER A 2 4.06 6.26 10.08
N ASP A 3 4.70 5.15 9.67
CA ASP A 3 4.04 3.98 9.10
C ASP A 3 2.86 3.49 9.96
N ARG A 4 3.04 3.44 11.29
CA ARG A 4 1.98 3.02 12.23
C ARG A 4 0.75 3.93 12.19
N GLU A 5 0.95 5.22 11.95
CA GLU A 5 -0.15 6.20 11.91
C GLU A 5 -0.97 5.98 10.65
N VAL A 6 -0.30 5.78 9.50
CA VAL A 6 -0.96 5.50 8.23
C VAL A 6 -1.68 4.15 8.26
N VAL A 7 -1.08 3.11 8.84
CA VAL A 7 -1.73 1.79 8.95
C VAL A 7 -2.88 1.81 9.96
N GLY A 8 -2.77 2.59 11.03
CA GLY A 8 -3.89 2.85 11.94
C GLY A 8 -5.05 3.52 11.22
N GLU A 9 -4.78 4.59 10.47
CA GLU A 9 -5.79 5.28 9.66
C GLU A 9 -6.41 4.36 8.60
N LEU A 10 -5.64 3.45 8.00
CA LEU A 10 -6.16 2.44 7.06
C LEU A 10 -7.20 1.53 7.74
N LEU A 11 -6.93 1.06 8.96
CA LEU A 11 -7.88 0.21 9.68
C LEU A 11 -9.14 0.99 10.07
N GLU A 12 -8.98 2.22 10.57
CA GLU A 12 -10.11 3.08 10.88
C GLU A 12 -10.95 3.37 9.63
N ALA A 13 -10.29 3.60 8.49
CA ALA A 13 -10.90 3.80 7.20
C ALA A 13 -11.76 2.61 6.76
N LEU A 14 -11.25 1.40 6.93
CA LEU A 14 -11.97 0.17 6.57
C LEU A 14 -13.13 -0.14 7.52
N GLN A 15 -13.02 0.19 8.80
CA GLN A 15 -14.05 -0.07 9.82
C GLN A 15 -15.19 0.94 9.81
N THR A 16 -14.87 2.21 9.58
CA THR A 16 -15.86 3.29 9.55
C THR A 16 -16.74 3.23 8.31
N GLY A 17 -16.31 2.45 7.30
CA GLY A 17 -16.98 2.29 6.03
C GLY A 17 -17.15 3.66 5.37
N TYR A 18 -16.19 4.05 4.52
CA TYR A 18 -16.35 5.21 3.62
C TYR A 18 -17.70 5.08 2.91
N SER A 19 -18.70 5.77 3.45
CA SER A 19 -20.09 5.48 3.14
C SER A 19 -20.39 5.98 1.75
N SER A 20 -20.32 5.09 0.76
CA SER A 20 -21.08 4.96 -0.51
C SER A 20 -21.64 6.20 -1.24
N GLY A 21 -21.20 7.42 -0.95
CA GLY A 21 -21.86 8.65 -1.39
C GLY A 21 -20.94 9.70 -2.00
N ASP A 22 -19.66 9.73 -1.62
CA ASP A 22 -18.69 10.70 -2.15
C ASP A 22 -17.35 10.01 -2.41
N ILE A 23 -16.71 10.45 -3.49
CA ILE A 23 -15.45 9.98 -4.07
C ILE A 23 -14.41 9.74 -2.95
N GLY A 24 -13.91 8.49 -2.83
CA GLY A 24 -13.00 8.11 -1.74
C GLY A 24 -13.06 6.68 -1.21
N VAL A 25 -13.78 5.76 -1.86
CA VAL A 25 -13.96 4.39 -1.35
C VAL A 25 -12.70 3.57 -1.57
N LEU A 26 -12.14 3.01 -0.49
CA LEU A 26 -11.10 1.98 -0.57
C LEU A 26 -11.64 0.78 -1.37
N PRO A 27 -10.84 0.16 -2.24
CA PRO A 27 -11.34 -0.92 -3.10
C PRO A 27 -11.82 -2.12 -2.28
N GLU A 28 -12.82 -2.84 -2.81
CA GLU A 28 -13.42 -4.03 -2.16
C GLU A 28 -12.37 -5.09 -1.76
N VAL A 29 -11.26 -5.17 -2.50
CA VAL A 29 -10.14 -6.07 -2.23
C VAL A 29 -9.41 -5.78 -0.90
N LEU A 30 -9.61 -4.60 -0.31
CA LEU A 30 -9.11 -4.25 1.02
C LEU A 30 -10.19 -4.37 2.11
N GLU A 31 -11.44 -4.64 1.75
CA GLU A 31 -12.51 -4.79 2.73
C GLU A 31 -12.27 -5.98 3.65
N GLY A 32 -12.68 -5.82 4.91
CA GLY A 32 -12.57 -6.88 5.91
C GLY A 32 -11.15 -7.12 6.44
N ILE A 33 -10.15 -6.31 6.06
CA ILE A 33 -8.85 -6.32 6.73
C ILE A 33 -9.01 -5.80 8.16
N ASP A 34 -8.50 -6.57 9.11
CA ASP A 34 -8.48 -6.23 10.53
C ASP A 34 -7.06 -6.33 11.13
N GLN A 35 -6.93 -6.17 12.44
CA GLN A 35 -5.64 -6.17 13.13
C GLN A 35 -4.92 -7.53 13.09
N GLU A 36 -5.65 -8.63 13.04
CA GLU A 36 -5.11 -10.00 13.00
C GLU A 36 -4.69 -10.41 11.58
N GLN A 37 -5.03 -9.59 10.58
CA GLN A 37 -4.73 -9.90 9.19
C GLN A 37 -3.22 -9.93 8.95
N THR A 38 -2.77 -10.97 8.24
CA THR A 38 -1.37 -11.07 7.83
C THR A 38 -1.13 -10.23 6.59
N VAL A 39 -0.02 -9.50 6.59
CA VAL A 39 0.42 -8.63 5.50
C VAL A 39 1.89 -8.88 5.18
N CYS A 40 2.26 -8.76 3.90
CA CYS A 40 3.64 -8.63 3.50
C CYS A 40 4.01 -7.15 3.45
N VAL A 41 5.12 -6.81 4.09
CA VAL A 41 5.62 -5.46 4.23
C VAL A 41 6.99 -5.38 3.57
N ALA A 42 7.12 -4.52 2.57
CA ALA A 42 8.39 -4.18 1.98
C ALA A 42 8.85 -2.80 2.44
N ARG A 43 10.11 -2.69 2.84
CA ARG A 43 10.75 -1.43 3.20
C ARG A 43 11.81 -1.14 2.15
N LEU A 44 11.59 -0.08 1.37
CA LEU A 44 12.44 0.27 0.24
C LEU A 44 13.72 1.02 0.63
N GLY A 45 13.82 1.49 1.88
CA GLY A 45 14.96 2.25 2.39
C GLY A 45 15.08 3.68 1.83
N ALA A 46 14.08 4.16 1.08
CA ALA A 46 14.02 5.51 0.54
C ALA A 46 12.59 6.04 0.53
N GLU A 47 12.43 7.36 0.74
CA GLU A 47 11.12 8.01 0.69
C GLU A 47 10.54 8.01 -0.72
N LEU A 48 9.21 7.92 -0.81
CA LEU A 48 8.45 7.88 -2.05
C LEU A 48 7.62 9.15 -2.22
N ASN A 49 7.67 9.74 -3.42
CA ASN A 49 6.78 10.83 -3.78
C ASN A 49 5.44 10.28 -4.29
N LEU A 50 4.49 10.06 -3.38
CA LEU A 50 3.17 9.48 -3.70
C LEU A 50 2.40 10.27 -4.77
N ASN A 51 2.52 11.61 -4.80
CA ASN A 51 1.90 12.44 -5.84
C ASN A 51 2.45 12.11 -7.23
N ALA A 52 3.78 12.03 -7.35
CA ALA A 52 4.43 11.68 -8.61
C ALA A 52 4.07 10.25 -9.02
N ILE A 53 4.04 9.32 -8.07
CA ILE A 53 3.70 7.91 -8.30
C ILE A 53 2.27 7.76 -8.79
N ALA A 54 1.31 8.47 -8.19
CA ALA A 54 -0.08 8.48 -8.63
C ALA A 54 -0.22 8.89 -10.10
N ILE A 55 0.56 9.89 -10.53
CA ILE A 55 0.57 10.35 -11.92
C ILE A 55 1.30 9.34 -12.83
N GLY A 56 2.44 8.80 -12.39
CA GLY A 56 3.31 7.94 -13.19
C GLY A 56 2.78 6.53 -13.41
N LEU A 57 2.11 5.93 -12.43
CA LEU A 57 1.52 4.58 -12.51
C LEU A 57 0.12 4.55 -13.15
N GLY A 58 -0.48 5.71 -13.38
CA GLY A 58 -1.80 5.85 -14.01
C GLY A 58 -2.95 5.84 -13.01
N LEU A 59 -3.80 6.87 -13.09
CA LEU A 59 -4.88 7.14 -12.14
C LEU A 59 -6.00 6.08 -12.14
N GLU A 60 -6.13 5.27 -13.20
CA GLU A 60 -7.16 4.24 -13.32
C GLU A 60 -7.02 3.16 -12.24
N ASN A 61 -5.79 2.81 -11.91
CA ASN A 61 -5.41 1.73 -10.98
C ASN A 61 -5.03 2.25 -9.59
N ILE A 62 -5.22 3.54 -9.33
CA ILE A 62 -4.77 4.19 -8.11
C ILE A 62 -5.93 4.85 -7.40
N ARG A 63 -5.92 4.77 -6.07
CA ARG A 63 -6.71 5.64 -5.19
C ARG A 63 -5.73 6.38 -4.30
N TYR A 64 -5.62 7.68 -4.50
CA TYR A 64 -4.77 8.54 -3.69
C TYR A 64 -5.47 9.86 -3.45
N GLU A 65 -5.99 10.02 -2.24
CA GLU A 65 -6.67 11.22 -1.77
C GLU A 65 -6.05 11.56 -0.40
N PRO A 66 -4.90 12.24 -0.36
CA PRO A 66 -4.13 12.46 0.88
C PRO A 66 -4.89 13.24 1.95
N GLU A 67 -5.96 13.95 1.58
CA GLU A 67 -6.87 14.61 2.54
C GLU A 67 -7.79 13.62 3.26
N GLN A 68 -8.05 12.46 2.65
CA GLN A 68 -8.90 11.41 3.19
C GLN A 68 -8.10 10.24 3.77
N PHE A 69 -7.04 9.82 3.08
CA PHE A 69 -6.14 8.75 3.50
C PHE A 69 -4.71 9.04 3.00
N PRO A 70 -3.71 9.07 3.88
CA PRO A 70 -2.36 9.49 3.51
C PRO A 70 -1.55 8.47 2.70
N GLY A 71 -2.02 7.23 2.58
CA GLY A 71 -1.41 6.21 1.74
C GLY A 71 -1.95 6.20 0.32
N LEU A 72 -1.13 5.74 -0.63
CA LEU A 72 -1.56 5.49 -2.01
C LEU A 72 -1.96 4.02 -2.14
N VAL A 73 -3.18 3.76 -2.57
CA VAL A 73 -3.64 2.41 -2.88
C VAL A 73 -3.42 2.14 -4.37
N TYR A 74 -2.60 1.16 -4.67
CA TYR A 74 -2.35 0.67 -6.03
C TYR A 74 -3.05 -0.68 -6.22
N ILE A 75 -3.91 -0.77 -7.23
CA ILE A 75 -4.73 -1.95 -7.53
C ILE A 75 -4.17 -2.58 -8.80
N SER A 76 -3.94 -3.89 -8.80
CA SER A 76 -3.54 -4.61 -10.01
C SER A 76 -4.68 -4.60 -11.03
N SER A 77 -4.36 -4.36 -12.31
CA SER A 77 -5.36 -4.45 -13.39
C SER A 77 -5.67 -5.89 -13.77
N ASP A 78 -4.74 -6.81 -13.51
CA ASP A 78 -4.79 -8.20 -13.95
C ASP A 78 -5.27 -9.16 -12.86
N GLU A 79 -5.23 -8.75 -11.59
CA GLU A 79 -5.51 -9.58 -10.42
C GLU A 79 -6.31 -8.78 -9.37
N ASP A 80 -7.15 -9.46 -8.56
CA ASP A 80 -7.78 -8.87 -7.37
C ASP A 80 -6.75 -8.75 -6.24
N VAL A 81 -5.75 -7.89 -6.44
CA VAL A 81 -4.65 -7.61 -5.49
C VAL A 81 -4.44 -6.11 -5.40
N ALA A 82 -4.23 -5.59 -4.20
CA ALA A 82 -3.90 -4.19 -3.96
C ALA A 82 -2.77 -4.02 -2.95
N ALA A 83 -1.92 -3.02 -3.22
CA ALA A 83 -0.84 -2.59 -2.34
C ALA A 83 -1.17 -1.20 -1.77
N VAL A 84 -0.75 -0.97 -0.53
CA VAL A 84 -0.75 0.35 0.09
C VAL A 84 0.69 0.84 0.14
N LEU A 85 0.97 1.94 -0.56
CA LEU A 85 2.28 2.61 -0.61
C LEU A 85 2.26 3.81 0.34
N LEU A 86 3.30 3.93 1.14
CA LEU A 86 3.49 4.99 2.11
C LEU A 86 4.63 5.90 1.64
N GLY A 87 4.52 7.20 1.92
CA GLY A 87 5.55 8.18 1.55
C GLY A 87 6.92 7.92 2.18
N THR A 88 6.96 7.13 3.26
CA THR A 88 8.17 6.65 3.93
C THR A 88 8.94 5.58 3.16
N GLY A 89 8.38 5.06 2.06
CA GLY A 89 8.98 3.94 1.32
C GLY A 89 8.57 2.56 1.82
N VAL A 90 7.45 2.47 2.53
CA VAL A 90 6.86 1.19 2.91
C VAL A 90 5.77 0.81 1.92
N ILE A 91 5.76 -0.46 1.50
CA ILE A 91 4.70 -1.07 0.70
C ILE A 91 4.08 -2.20 1.52
N ILE A 92 2.76 -2.22 1.61
CA ILE A 92 2.01 -3.23 2.37
C ILE A 92 1.06 -3.95 1.42
N VAL A 93 1.09 -5.28 1.41
CA VAL A 93 0.21 -6.13 0.61
C VAL A 93 -0.46 -7.17 1.51
N PRO A 94 -1.80 -7.17 1.62
CA PRO A 94 -2.54 -8.19 2.36
C PRO A 94 -2.39 -9.57 1.74
N THR A 95 -2.26 -10.61 2.57
CA THR A 95 -2.01 -11.98 2.07
C THR A 95 -3.28 -12.77 1.76
N ASN A 96 -4.47 -12.22 2.03
CA ASN A 96 -5.77 -12.84 1.72
C ASN A 96 -6.25 -12.60 0.28
N GLN A 97 -5.40 -12.00 -0.55
CA GLN A 97 -5.71 -11.64 -1.93
C GLN A 97 -5.31 -12.76 -2.90
N ALA A 98 -5.77 -12.70 -4.15
CA ALA A 98 -5.66 -13.83 -5.09
C ALA A 98 -4.25 -14.13 -5.61
N GLY A 99 -3.29 -13.21 -5.46
CA GLY A 99 -1.91 -13.32 -5.96
C GLY A 99 -0.86 -13.51 -4.86
N ASP A 100 0.38 -13.81 -5.25
CA ASP A 100 1.50 -13.86 -4.32
C ASP A 100 1.92 -12.43 -3.92
N PRO A 101 1.82 -12.06 -2.64
CA PRO A 101 2.07 -10.68 -2.20
C PRO A 101 3.53 -10.26 -2.37
N THR A 102 4.49 -11.20 -2.32
CA THR A 102 5.90 -10.89 -2.51
C THR A 102 6.21 -10.61 -3.97
N ASP A 103 5.66 -11.41 -4.89
CA ASP A 103 5.80 -11.17 -6.32
C ASP A 103 5.06 -9.88 -6.75
N PHE A 104 3.91 -9.58 -6.14
CA PHE A 104 3.24 -8.30 -6.39
C PHE A 104 4.08 -7.10 -5.93
N ILE A 105 4.71 -7.17 -4.75
CA ILE A 105 5.65 -6.14 -4.28
C ILE A 105 6.78 -5.94 -5.29
N ARG A 106 7.41 -7.03 -5.77
CA ARG A 106 8.49 -6.93 -6.76
C ARG A 106 8.05 -6.22 -8.03
N GLN A 107 6.87 -6.58 -8.56
CA GLN A 107 6.30 -5.91 -9.73
C GLN A 107 6.05 -4.42 -9.51
N VAL A 108 5.57 -4.04 -8.32
CA VAL A 108 5.40 -2.62 -7.97
C VAL A 108 6.74 -1.90 -7.96
N VAL A 109 7.77 -2.47 -7.33
CA VAL A 109 9.12 -1.88 -7.28
C VAL A 109 9.69 -1.72 -8.69
N GLU A 110 9.64 -2.76 -9.53
CA GLU A 110 10.10 -2.70 -10.92
C GLU A 110 9.39 -1.59 -11.72
N LYS A 111 8.07 -1.42 -11.51
CA LYS A 111 7.31 -0.34 -12.15
C LYS A 111 7.78 1.04 -11.67
N LEU A 112 8.04 1.21 -10.37
CA LEU A 112 8.54 2.47 -9.80
C LEU A 112 9.93 2.82 -10.34
N GLU A 113 10.82 1.85 -10.50
CA GLU A 113 12.14 2.03 -11.13
C GLU A 113 12.00 2.42 -12.61
N ALA A 114 11.13 1.72 -13.35
CA ALA A 114 10.92 1.96 -14.79
C ALA A 114 10.42 3.39 -15.09
N ILE A 115 9.63 3.98 -14.20
CA ILE A 115 9.16 5.37 -14.31
C ILE A 115 10.10 6.39 -13.65
N GLY A 116 11.22 5.96 -13.08
CA GLY A 116 12.22 6.82 -12.44
C GLY A 116 11.74 7.46 -11.14
N LEU A 117 10.80 6.83 -10.43
CA LEU A 117 10.26 7.30 -9.16
C LEU A 117 10.75 6.50 -7.95
N TYR A 118 11.66 5.56 -8.19
CA TYR A 118 12.46 4.88 -7.19
C TYR A 118 13.85 4.59 -7.78
N GLU A 119 14.91 4.89 -7.03
CA GLU A 119 16.32 4.71 -7.45
C GLU A 119 17.11 3.92 -6.37
N GLY A 120 16.43 3.09 -5.57
CA GLY A 120 17.08 2.31 -4.53
C GLY A 120 17.81 1.08 -5.07
N GLU A 121 18.70 0.52 -4.25
CA GLU A 121 19.37 -0.73 -4.58
C GLU A 121 18.39 -1.91 -4.39
N PRO A 122 18.28 -2.85 -5.33
CA PRO A 122 17.33 -3.97 -5.23
C PRO A 122 17.58 -4.85 -4.00
N ASP A 123 18.84 -4.95 -3.54
CA ASP A 123 19.23 -5.65 -2.31
C ASP A 123 18.88 -4.89 -1.01
N ALA A 124 18.52 -3.60 -1.10
CA ALA A 124 18.10 -2.81 0.06
C ALA A 124 16.62 -3.03 0.41
N VAL A 125 15.83 -3.61 -0.51
CA VAL A 125 14.42 -3.90 -0.29
C VAL A 125 14.30 -5.10 0.65
N SER A 126 13.93 -4.85 1.91
CA SER A 126 13.58 -5.92 2.85
C SER A 126 12.10 -6.22 2.76
N ILE A 127 11.74 -7.50 2.54
CA ILE A 127 10.36 -7.97 2.56
C ILE A 127 10.17 -8.91 3.75
N GLU A 128 9.23 -8.57 4.62
CA GLU A 128 8.87 -9.35 5.80
C GLU A 128 7.37 -9.64 5.79
N THR A 129 6.95 -10.72 6.44
CA THR A 129 5.53 -11.01 6.66
C THR A 129 5.23 -10.84 8.14
N GLU A 130 4.25 -10.01 8.46
CA GLU A 130 3.85 -9.66 9.83
C GLU A 130 2.33 -9.42 9.89
N THR A 131 1.75 -9.29 11.08
CA THR A 131 0.33 -8.94 11.21
C THR A 131 0.14 -7.43 11.15
N VAL A 132 -1.06 -6.95 10.80
CA VAL A 132 -1.37 -5.51 10.84
C VAL A 132 -1.13 -4.95 12.25
N ALA A 133 -1.50 -5.69 13.30
CA ALA A 133 -1.21 -5.32 14.68
C ALA A 133 0.30 -5.18 14.95
N ASP A 134 1.12 -6.09 14.42
CA ASP A 134 2.58 -6.01 14.55
C ASP A 134 3.13 -4.76 13.87
N VAL A 135 2.66 -4.42 12.66
CA VAL A 135 3.07 -3.21 11.93
C VAL A 135 2.78 -1.95 12.74
N ILE A 136 1.64 -1.90 13.41
CA ILE A 136 1.24 -0.77 14.27
C ILE A 136 2.11 -0.72 15.54
N SER A 137 2.56 -1.87 16.04
CA SER A 137 3.31 -2.01 17.29
C SER A 137 4.83 -1.86 17.18
N ARG A 138 5.41 -2.18 16.01
CA ARG A 138 6.87 -2.13 15.76
C ARG A 138 7.36 -0.69 15.65
N SER A 139 8.46 -0.40 16.35
CA SER A 139 9.22 0.85 16.32
C SER A 139 10.71 0.53 16.39
#